data_AF-A0A8H7W0E1-F1
#
_entry.id   AF-A0A8H7W0E1-F1
#
_cell.length_a   1.000
_cell.length_b   1.000
_cell.length_c   1.000
_cell.angle_alpha   90.00
_cell.angle_beta   90.00
_cell.angle_gamma   90.00
#
_symmetry.space_group_name_H-M   'P 1'
#
loop_
_entity.id
_entity.type
_entity.pdbx_description
1 polymer ?
#
loop_
_entity_poly.entity_id
_entity_poly.type
_entity_poly.pdbx_seq_one_letter_code
_entity_poly.pdbx_strand_id
1 'polypeptide(L)'
;KLADGLKLIRVVVLKSLSTQMFHLLQNKLGGMINRKIYYVPISRSLKLTPKLATKVRDTYISCSKSGGILLVLPEHILSFELLGLDYALSRGMNASARSKTSSLTQIGSTMINTQKWLLENSRDILDESDEILNVNFELIYTMGEQRGTEFSPDRWEIIPCVLNTLANVAQNCGFSQKFPNGLEIVAAKSGDGFPRLRILQPDAGAELLSATAREICENGLP
;
A
#
# COMPACT_ATOMS: atom_id res chain seq x y z
N LYS A 1 14.49 -9.80 33.62
CA LYS A 1 13.06 -9.37 33.67
C LYS A 1 12.80 -8.52 32.43
N LEU A 2 11.60 -8.56 31.84
CA LEU A 2 11.29 -7.82 30.60
C LEU A 2 10.74 -6.42 30.90
N ALA A 3 9.63 -6.31 31.63
CA ALA A 3 9.06 -5.01 32.03
C ALA A 3 9.65 -4.51 33.36
N ASP A 4 10.95 -4.20 33.34
CA ASP A 4 11.73 -3.78 34.52
C ASP A 4 11.71 -2.26 34.79
N GLY A 5 11.08 -1.48 33.92
CA GLY A 5 11.01 -0.03 34.03
C GLY A 5 12.11 0.71 33.26
N LEU A 6 13.15 -0.02 32.81
CA LEU A 6 14.27 0.53 32.05
C LEU A 6 13.96 0.55 30.55
N LYS A 7 13.28 -0.48 30.05
CA LYS A 7 12.81 -0.56 28.66
C LYS A 7 11.29 -0.64 28.57
N LEU A 8 10.74 0.04 27.58
CA LEU A 8 9.35 -0.10 27.17
C LEU A 8 9.15 -1.44 26.48
N ILE A 9 8.32 -2.31 27.04
CA ILE A 9 7.94 -3.57 26.38
C ILE A 9 6.79 -3.30 25.41
N ARG A 10 7.01 -3.67 24.14
CA ARG A 10 6.00 -3.60 23.09
C ARG A 10 5.66 -5.01 22.63
N VAL A 11 4.39 -5.39 22.75
CA VAL A 11 3.87 -6.63 22.17
C VAL A 11 3.28 -6.28 20.82
N VAL A 12 3.92 -6.74 19.75
CA VAL A 12 3.52 -6.49 18.38
C VAL A 12 2.71 -7.69 17.90
N VAL A 13 1.48 -7.44 17.48
CA VAL A 13 0.57 -8.48 16.99
C VAL A 13 -0.08 -8.08 15.69
N LEU A 14 -0.57 -9.07 14.94
CA LEU A 14 -1.44 -8.82 13.80
C LEU A 14 -2.77 -8.19 14.24
N LYS A 15 -3.35 -7.36 13.38
CA LYS A 15 -4.63 -6.69 13.64
C LYS A 15 -5.76 -7.66 14.01
N SER A 16 -5.82 -8.82 13.37
CA SER A 16 -6.79 -9.90 13.65
C SER A 16 -6.69 -10.44 15.08
N LEU A 17 -5.49 -10.42 15.68
CA LEU A 17 -5.21 -10.96 17.01
C LEU A 17 -5.24 -9.91 18.12
N SER A 18 -5.31 -8.61 17.78
CA SER A 18 -5.19 -7.50 18.73
C SER A 18 -6.16 -7.61 19.92
N THR A 19 -7.44 -7.88 19.66
CA THR A 19 -8.47 -7.93 20.72
C THR A 19 -8.24 -9.11 21.65
N GLN A 20 -7.93 -10.28 21.07
CA GLN A 20 -7.65 -11.49 21.83
C GLN A 20 -6.40 -11.32 22.70
N MET A 21 -5.32 -10.77 22.12
CA MET A 21 -4.08 -10.51 22.84
C MET A 21 -4.29 -9.49 23.97
N PHE A 22 -5.08 -8.44 23.74
CA PHE A 22 -5.40 -7.47 24.78
C PHE A 22 -6.04 -8.15 26.01
N HIS A 23 -7.07 -8.96 25.79
CA HIS A 23 -7.73 -9.69 26.88
C HIS A 23 -6.79 -10.69 27.56
N LEU A 24 -5.95 -11.39 26.80
CA LEU A 24 -4.97 -12.32 27.35
C LEU A 24 -3.97 -11.60 28.26
N LEU A 25 -3.38 -10.50 27.80
CA LEU A 25 -2.44 -9.70 28.57
C LEU A 25 -3.11 -9.09 29.81
N GLN A 26 -4.33 -8.57 29.67
CA GLN A 26 -5.08 -8.01 30.80
C GLN A 26 -5.36 -9.06 31.86
N ASN A 27 -5.82 -10.26 31.46
CA ASN A 27 -6.13 -11.35 32.39
C ASN A 27 -4.87 -11.89 33.08
N LYS A 28 -3.77 -12.03 32.34
CA LYS A 28 -2.53 -12.60 32.89
C LYS A 28 -1.73 -11.61 33.72
N LEU A 29 -1.73 -10.33 33.35
CA LEU A 29 -0.78 -9.34 33.88
C LEU A 29 -1.46 -8.19 34.64
N GLY A 30 -2.74 -7.94 34.41
CA GLY A 30 -3.50 -6.86 35.06
C GLY A 30 -3.97 -7.15 36.48
N GLY A 31 -4.05 -8.42 36.89
CA GLY A 31 -4.48 -8.86 38.23
C GLY A 31 -3.41 -8.61 39.31
N MET A 32 -3.03 -9.66 40.06
CA MET A 32 -2.04 -9.53 41.15
C MET A 32 -0.67 -9.00 40.69
N ILE A 33 -0.33 -9.19 39.42
CA ILE A 33 0.91 -8.70 38.82
C ILE A 33 0.84 -7.17 38.60
N ASN A 34 -0.37 -6.58 38.55
CA ASN A 34 -0.67 -5.15 38.47
C ASN A 34 0.10 -4.40 37.37
N ARG A 35 0.18 -4.99 36.18
CA ARG A 35 0.80 -4.38 35.00
C ARG A 35 -0.27 -3.81 34.10
N LYS A 36 -0.19 -2.51 33.86
CA LYS A 36 -1.11 -1.80 32.97
C LYS A 36 -0.80 -2.17 31.51
N ILE A 37 -1.85 -2.50 30.78
CA ILE A 37 -1.78 -2.70 29.33
C ILE A 37 -2.16 -1.38 28.66
N TYR A 38 -1.23 -0.81 27.92
CA TYR A 38 -1.40 0.41 27.16
C TYR A 38 -1.74 0.06 25.72
N TYR A 39 -2.62 0.87 25.13
CA TYR A 39 -2.95 0.79 23.71
C TYR A 39 -2.98 2.21 23.16
N VAL A 40 -2.17 2.47 22.14
CA VAL A 40 -2.04 3.80 21.50
C VAL A 40 -2.28 3.61 20.00
N PRO A 41 -3.55 3.66 19.54
CA PRO A 41 -3.87 3.50 18.14
C PRO A 41 -3.46 4.76 17.37
N ILE A 42 -2.59 4.60 16.37
CA ILE A 42 -2.12 5.68 15.52
C ILE A 42 -2.45 5.33 14.07
N SER A 43 -3.20 6.21 13.40
CA SER A 43 -3.56 6.10 11.99
C SER A 43 -3.00 7.26 11.19
N ARG A 44 -2.81 7.06 9.89
CA ARG A 44 -2.37 8.11 8.95
C ARG A 44 -3.31 9.31 8.86
N SER A 45 -4.59 9.13 9.21
CA SER A 45 -5.60 10.20 9.24
C SER A 45 -5.55 11.06 10.51
N LEU A 46 -4.71 10.71 11.49
CA LEU A 46 -4.62 11.42 12.76
C LEU A 46 -4.06 12.83 12.57
N LYS A 47 -4.91 13.84 12.81
CA LYS A 47 -4.49 15.25 12.85
C LYS A 47 -3.86 15.56 14.21
N LEU A 48 -2.54 15.58 14.25
CA LEU A 48 -1.79 15.89 15.45
C LEU A 48 -1.77 17.39 15.71
N THR A 49 -1.89 17.72 17.00
CA THR A 49 -1.59 19.04 17.56
C THR A 49 -0.30 18.91 18.39
N PRO A 50 0.43 20.02 18.67
CA PRO A 50 1.64 19.94 19.51
C PRO A 50 1.36 19.29 20.87
N LYS A 51 0.21 19.63 21.49
CA LYS A 51 -0.22 19.03 22.76
C LYS A 51 -0.45 17.52 22.64
N LEU A 52 -1.08 17.05 21.56
CA LEU A 52 -1.33 15.63 21.35
C LEU A 52 -0.01 14.86 21.10
N ALA A 53 0.92 15.43 20.33
CA ALA A 53 2.23 14.84 20.11
C ALA A 53 3.01 14.65 21.43
N THR A 54 3.02 15.67 22.30
CA THR A 54 3.60 15.56 23.64
C THR A 54 2.87 14.51 24.48
N LYS A 55 1.53 14.47 24.43
CA LYS A 55 0.75 13.49 25.20
C LYS A 55 1.04 12.05 24.79
N VAL A 56 1.24 11.79 23.51
CA VAL A 56 1.65 10.47 23.00
C VAL A 56 3.01 10.09 23.57
N ARG A 57 4.00 10.99 23.51
CA ARG A 57 5.33 10.78 24.11
C ARG A 57 5.24 10.49 25.60
N ASP A 58 4.50 11.29 26.35
CA ASP A 58 4.32 11.13 27.79
C ASP A 58 3.67 9.79 28.15
N THR A 59 2.76 9.32 27.29
CA THR A 59 2.11 8.01 27.46
C THR A 59 3.13 6.87 27.31
N TYR A 60 4.03 6.92 26.33
CA TYR A 60 5.10 5.94 26.19
C TYR A 60 6.08 5.96 27.37
N ILE A 61 6.49 7.14 27.82
CA ILE A 61 7.40 7.29 28.96
C ILE A 61 6.72 6.77 30.24
N SER A 62 5.44 7.10 30.45
CA SER A 62 4.66 6.62 31.60
C SER A 62 4.48 5.10 31.58
N CYS A 63 4.21 4.52 30.40
CA CYS A 63 4.14 3.08 30.21
C CYS A 63 5.48 2.43 30.60
N SER A 64 6.60 2.94 30.09
CA SER A 64 7.93 2.44 30.44
C SER A 64 8.20 2.53 31.95
N LYS A 65 8.01 3.70 32.57
CA LYS A 65 8.32 3.93 33.99
C LYS A 65 7.46 3.10 34.95
N SER A 66 6.20 2.86 34.60
CA SER A 66 5.32 1.97 35.36
C SER A 66 5.62 0.48 35.11
N GLY A 67 6.53 0.19 34.19
CA GLY A 67 6.75 -1.13 33.62
C GLY A 67 5.45 -1.73 33.09
N GLY A 68 4.61 -0.90 32.48
CA GLY A 68 3.46 -1.34 31.70
C GLY A 68 3.90 -2.02 30.41
N ILE A 69 2.91 -2.55 29.70
CA ILE A 69 3.10 -3.24 28.42
C ILE A 69 2.30 -2.49 27.37
N LEU A 70 2.95 -2.13 26.28
CA LEU A 70 2.31 -1.49 25.15
C LEU A 70 1.91 -2.56 24.12
N LEU A 71 0.61 -2.70 23.86
CA LEU A 71 0.11 -3.49 22.74
C LEU A 71 0.12 -2.61 21.48
N VAL A 72 0.79 -3.07 20.42
CA VAL A 72 0.96 -2.35 19.16
C VAL A 72 0.72 -3.26 17.97
N LEU A 73 0.36 -2.64 16.85
CA LEU A 73 0.26 -3.29 15.56
C LEU A 73 1.36 -2.74 14.64
N PRO A 74 1.86 -3.51 13.66
CA PRO A 74 2.79 -3.02 12.65
C PRO A 74 2.31 -1.71 11.99
N GLU A 75 1.01 -1.58 11.73
CA GLU A 75 0.38 -0.39 11.14
C GLU A 75 0.51 0.85 12.03
N HIS A 76 0.41 0.68 13.35
CA HIS A 76 0.55 1.79 14.29
C HIS A 76 1.99 2.28 14.37
N ILE A 77 2.95 1.33 14.34
CA ILE A 77 4.37 1.64 14.32
C ILE A 77 4.67 2.45 13.06
N LEU A 78 4.43 1.88 11.87
CA LEU A 78 4.75 2.54 10.61
C LEU A 78 3.98 3.86 10.41
N SER A 79 2.70 3.91 10.81
CA SER A 79 1.94 5.17 10.75
C SER A 79 2.57 6.26 11.62
N PHE A 80 3.08 5.92 12.81
CA PHE A 80 3.74 6.89 13.68
C PHE A 80 5.03 7.43 13.08
N GLU A 81 5.85 6.55 12.49
CA GLU A 81 7.10 6.93 11.83
C GLU A 81 6.85 7.86 10.65
N LEU A 82 5.93 7.47 9.76
CA LEU A 82 5.61 8.25 8.58
C LEU A 82 4.95 9.60 8.92
N LEU A 83 4.08 9.64 9.94
CA LEU A 83 3.48 10.91 10.39
C LEU A 83 4.56 11.87 10.90
N GLY A 84 5.54 11.38 11.66
CA GLY A 84 6.66 12.21 12.13
C GLY A 84 7.43 12.85 10.97
N LEU A 85 7.70 12.07 9.92
CA LEU A 85 8.35 12.54 8.70
C LEU A 85 7.48 13.54 7.91
N ASP A 86 6.19 13.27 7.75
CA ASP A 86 5.28 14.16 7.03
C ASP A 86 5.17 15.53 7.69
N TYR A 87 5.03 15.57 9.02
CA TYR A 87 4.99 16.81 9.77
C TYR A 87 6.32 17.57 9.71
N ALA A 88 7.46 16.85 9.75
CA ALA A 88 8.77 17.46 9.64
C ALA A 88 9.03 18.05 8.24
N LEU A 89 8.58 17.38 7.19
CA LEU A 89 8.70 17.81 5.79
C LEU A 89 7.54 18.70 5.32
N SER A 90 6.53 18.93 6.17
CA SER A 90 5.26 19.58 5.82
C SER A 90 4.57 18.96 4.59
N ARG A 91 4.78 17.66 4.32
CA ARG A 91 4.24 16.96 3.14
C ARG A 91 2.83 16.44 3.43
N GLY A 92 1.95 16.51 2.43
CA GLY A 92 0.60 15.91 2.51
C GLY A 92 -0.41 16.66 3.40
N MET A 93 -0.06 17.84 3.91
CA MET A 93 -0.99 18.72 4.63
C MET A 93 -1.22 19.98 3.81
N ASN A 94 -2.50 20.27 3.50
CA ASN A 94 -2.96 21.32 2.59
C ASN A 94 -2.05 22.56 2.54
N ALA A 95 -1.71 22.98 1.32
CA ALA A 95 -0.80 24.09 0.97
C ALA A 95 -1.16 25.47 1.59
N SER A 96 -2.31 25.59 2.25
CA SER A 96 -2.74 26.74 3.06
C SER A 96 -1.98 26.87 4.40
N ALA A 97 -1.05 25.96 4.70
CA ALA A 97 -0.30 25.91 5.97
C ALA A 97 1.02 26.70 6.01
N ARG A 98 1.39 27.50 5.00
CA ARG A 98 2.64 28.31 5.01
C ARG A 98 2.78 29.27 6.20
N SER A 99 1.67 29.66 6.84
CA SER A 99 1.66 30.48 8.05
C SER A 99 1.80 29.66 9.36
N LYS A 100 1.65 28.33 9.32
CA LYS A 100 1.72 27.41 10.49
C LYS A 100 2.99 26.56 10.55
N THR A 101 3.99 26.86 9.71
CA THR A 101 5.22 26.07 9.56
C THR A 101 5.91 25.78 10.89
N SER A 102 6.01 26.76 11.80
CA SER A 102 6.67 26.57 13.10
C SER A 102 6.02 25.50 13.97
N SER A 103 4.68 25.43 13.98
CA SER A 103 3.92 24.44 14.77
C SER A 103 4.02 23.03 14.16
N LEU A 104 4.02 22.92 12.83
CA LEU A 104 4.19 21.64 12.13
C LEU A 104 5.59 21.06 12.35
N THR A 105 6.64 21.90 12.24
CA THR A 105 8.02 21.50 12.54
C THR A 105 8.18 21.09 14.00
N GLN A 106 7.49 21.75 14.94
CA GLN A 106 7.49 21.35 16.34
C GLN A 106 6.83 19.98 16.55
N ILE A 107 5.71 19.69 15.88
CA ILE A 107 5.06 18.37 15.92
C ILE A 107 6.00 17.31 15.36
N GLY A 108 6.53 17.52 14.15
CA GLY A 108 7.43 16.58 13.49
C GLY A 108 8.68 16.28 14.32
N SER A 109 9.33 17.31 14.86
CA SER A 109 10.49 17.13 15.74
C SER A 109 10.15 16.36 17.01
N THR A 110 8.99 16.63 17.64
CA THR A 110 8.53 15.89 18.83
C THR A 110 8.29 14.42 18.51
N MET A 111 7.68 14.11 17.36
CA MET A 111 7.43 12.74 16.93
C MET A 111 8.72 12.00 16.60
N ILE A 112 9.62 12.60 15.80
CA ILE A 112 10.91 12.02 15.43
C ILE A 112 11.76 11.75 16.68
N ASN A 113 11.81 12.70 17.62
CA ASN A 113 12.52 12.51 18.89
C ASN A 113 11.88 11.42 19.76
N THR A 114 10.57 11.18 19.61
CA THR A 114 9.87 10.08 20.29
C THR A 114 10.16 8.75 19.62
N GLN A 115 10.24 8.70 18.29
CA GLN A 115 10.66 7.51 17.56
C GLN A 115 12.10 7.11 17.88
N LYS A 116 13.04 8.07 17.90
CA LYS A 116 14.42 7.82 18.34
C LYS A 116 14.46 7.24 19.76
N TRP A 117 13.72 7.84 20.67
CA TRP A 117 13.62 7.33 22.04
C TRP A 117 13.05 5.90 22.09
N LEU A 118 12.02 5.59 21.30
CA LEU A 118 11.47 4.23 21.20
C LEU A 118 12.52 3.24 20.68
N LEU A 119 13.30 3.58 19.65
CA LEU A 119 14.35 2.71 19.11
C LEU A 119 15.42 2.38 20.16
N GLU A 120 15.80 3.36 20.98
CA GLU A 120 16.83 3.20 22.02
C GLU A 120 16.30 2.52 23.30
N ASN A 121 15.03 2.76 23.64
CA ASN A 121 14.47 2.44 24.96
C ASN A 121 13.31 1.44 24.91
N SER A 122 13.06 0.76 23.80
CA SER A 122 12.04 -0.29 23.72
C SER A 122 12.61 -1.68 23.48
N ARG A 123 11.79 -2.69 23.74
CA ARG A 123 12.03 -4.07 23.37
C ARG A 123 10.73 -4.67 22.83
N ASP A 124 10.82 -5.19 21.62
CA ASP A 124 9.68 -5.75 20.90
C ASP A 124 9.59 -7.25 21.13
N ILE A 125 8.35 -7.72 21.30
CA ILE A 125 7.98 -9.12 21.33
C ILE A 125 6.96 -9.29 20.20
N LEU A 126 7.32 -10.08 19.20
CA LEU A 126 6.47 -10.35 18.05
C LEU A 126 5.67 -11.62 18.32
N ASP A 127 4.35 -11.53 18.23
CA ASP A 127 3.45 -12.68 18.17
C ASP A 127 3.17 -13.01 16.71
N GLU A 128 3.19 -14.28 16.32
CA GLU A 128 3.12 -14.70 14.90
C GLU A 128 4.22 -14.03 14.05
N SER A 129 5.48 -14.15 14.50
CA SER A 129 6.63 -13.50 13.86
C SER A 129 6.87 -13.96 12.42
N ASP A 130 6.49 -15.19 12.09
CA ASP A 130 6.51 -15.73 10.73
C ASP A 130 5.57 -14.97 9.78
N GLU A 131 4.39 -14.57 10.26
CA GLU A 131 3.46 -13.74 9.51
C GLU A 131 3.88 -12.26 9.51
N ILE A 132 4.29 -11.70 10.66
CA ILE A 132 4.70 -10.29 10.76
C ILE A 132 5.95 -9.99 9.91
N LEU A 133 6.87 -10.95 9.80
CA LEU A 133 8.12 -10.82 9.04
C LEU A 133 8.05 -11.49 7.65
N ASN A 134 6.85 -11.90 7.22
CA ASN A 134 6.65 -12.51 5.91
C ASN A 134 6.95 -11.49 4.79
N VAL A 135 7.58 -11.94 3.71
CA VAL A 135 7.85 -11.11 2.52
C VAL A 135 6.57 -10.59 1.86
N ASN A 136 5.45 -11.29 2.05
CA ASN A 136 4.14 -10.87 1.54
C ASN A 136 3.43 -9.87 2.47
N PHE A 137 3.94 -9.66 3.69
CA PHE A 137 3.40 -8.69 4.62
C PHE A 137 3.95 -7.30 4.28
N GLU A 138 3.22 -6.57 3.44
CA GLU A 138 3.59 -5.20 3.06
C GLU A 138 2.57 -4.18 3.54
N LEU A 139 3.06 -3.10 4.14
CA LEU A 139 2.26 -1.94 4.54
C LEU A 139 2.55 -0.77 3.60
N ILE A 140 1.70 -0.61 2.58
CA ILE A 140 1.83 0.44 1.58
C ILE A 140 0.86 1.58 1.89
N TYR A 141 1.39 2.79 2.08
CA TYR A 141 0.62 4.01 2.23
C TYR A 141 0.83 4.94 1.04
N THR A 142 -0.23 5.18 0.28
CA THR A 142 -0.21 6.15 -0.83
C THR A 142 -0.17 7.57 -0.29
N MET A 143 0.58 8.44 -0.97
CA MET A 143 0.76 9.84 -0.59
C MET A 143 0.48 10.77 -1.76
N GLY A 144 -0.17 11.89 -1.47
CA GLY A 144 -0.54 12.89 -2.48
C GLY A 144 -2.00 12.77 -2.90
N GLU A 145 -2.33 13.49 -3.98
CA GLU A 145 -3.67 13.45 -4.57
C GLU A 145 -3.85 12.16 -5.38
N GLN A 146 -5.11 11.70 -5.47
CA GLN A 146 -5.45 10.60 -6.36
C GLN A 146 -5.07 10.99 -7.79
N ARG A 147 -4.17 10.21 -8.38
CA ARG A 147 -3.77 10.33 -9.79
C ARG A 147 -4.11 9.02 -10.48
N GLY A 148 -4.28 9.08 -11.80
CA GLY A 148 -4.29 7.86 -12.60
C GLY A 148 -3.05 7.04 -12.27
N THR A 149 -3.19 5.72 -12.22
CA THR A 149 -2.02 4.84 -12.17
C THR A 149 -1.12 5.16 -13.36
N GLU A 150 0.18 4.94 -13.24
CA GLU A 150 1.11 5.22 -14.34
C GLU A 150 0.59 4.66 -15.66
N PHE A 151 0.63 5.50 -16.70
CA PHE A 151 0.12 5.23 -18.03
C PHE A 151 -1.40 5.08 -18.16
N SER A 152 -2.21 5.39 -17.15
CA SER A 152 -3.68 5.47 -17.29
C SER A 152 -4.10 6.72 -18.06
N PRO A 153 -5.12 6.65 -18.94
CA PRO A 153 -5.94 5.47 -19.26
C PRO A 153 -5.29 4.54 -20.31
N ASP A 154 -4.31 5.02 -21.05
CA ASP A 154 -3.67 4.36 -22.20
C ASP A 154 -3.28 2.90 -21.91
N ARG A 155 -2.84 2.61 -20.68
CA ARG A 155 -2.49 1.27 -20.18
C ARG A 155 -3.55 0.23 -20.44
N TRP A 156 -4.83 0.58 -20.29
CA TRP A 156 -5.95 -0.32 -20.53
C TRP A 156 -6.69 -0.04 -21.84
N GLU A 157 -6.42 1.09 -22.51
CA GLU A 157 -6.98 1.42 -23.83
C GLU A 157 -6.14 0.87 -24.99
N ILE A 158 -4.82 0.84 -24.87
CA ILE A 158 -3.92 0.35 -25.93
C ILE A 158 -4.19 -1.12 -26.25
N ILE A 159 -4.44 -1.96 -25.25
CA ILE A 159 -4.71 -3.39 -25.46
C ILE A 159 -5.93 -3.60 -26.37
N PRO A 160 -7.13 -3.07 -26.08
CA PRO A 160 -8.27 -3.19 -26.98
C PRO A 160 -8.04 -2.49 -28.33
N CYS A 161 -7.31 -1.37 -28.39
CA CYS A 161 -6.96 -0.74 -29.67
C CYS A 161 -6.10 -1.66 -30.55
N VAL A 162 -5.03 -2.26 -30.02
CA VAL A 162 -4.18 -3.22 -30.72
C VAL A 162 -4.99 -4.42 -31.21
N LEU A 163 -5.83 -4.98 -30.34
CA LEU A 163 -6.69 -6.10 -30.69
C LEU A 163 -7.64 -5.71 -31.83
N ASN A 164 -8.29 -4.54 -31.73
CA ASN A 164 -9.20 -4.06 -32.76
C ASN A 164 -8.50 -3.86 -34.12
N THR A 165 -7.28 -3.32 -34.11
CA THR A 165 -6.45 -3.22 -35.33
C THR A 165 -6.15 -4.60 -35.92
N LEU A 166 -5.79 -5.58 -35.08
CA LEU A 166 -5.58 -6.96 -35.54
C LEU A 166 -6.84 -7.56 -36.17
N ALA A 167 -8.00 -7.35 -35.55
CA ALA A 167 -9.28 -7.81 -36.09
C ALA A 167 -9.62 -7.16 -37.44
N ASN A 168 -9.42 -5.84 -37.54
CA ASN A 168 -9.64 -5.09 -38.78
C ASN A 168 -8.73 -5.57 -39.90
N VAL A 169 -7.44 -5.77 -39.62
CA VAL A 169 -6.46 -6.28 -40.60
C VAL A 169 -6.85 -7.69 -41.06
N ALA A 170 -7.23 -8.57 -40.12
CA ALA A 170 -7.64 -9.93 -40.46
C ALA A 170 -8.88 -9.98 -41.36
N GLN A 171 -9.84 -9.06 -41.16
CA GLN A 171 -11.07 -9.00 -41.96
C GLN A 171 -10.90 -8.28 -43.30
N ASN A 172 -10.11 -7.21 -43.35
CA ASN A 172 -10.12 -6.27 -44.49
C ASN A 172 -8.91 -6.42 -45.42
N CYS A 173 -7.81 -7.06 -45.02
CA CYS A 173 -6.58 -7.15 -45.82
C CYS A 173 -6.51 -8.40 -46.72
N GLY A 174 -7.67 -8.97 -47.11
CA GLY A 174 -7.71 -10.04 -48.11
C GLY A 174 -7.08 -11.37 -47.68
N PHE A 175 -6.91 -11.61 -46.38
CA PHE A 175 -6.30 -12.84 -45.85
C PHE A 175 -7.02 -14.11 -46.30
N SER A 176 -8.34 -14.06 -46.49
CA SER A 176 -9.12 -15.21 -47.01
C SER A 176 -8.73 -15.62 -48.45
N GLN A 177 -8.14 -14.70 -49.23
CA GLN A 177 -7.66 -15.01 -50.59
C GLN A 177 -6.21 -15.54 -50.57
N LYS A 178 -5.36 -14.92 -49.74
CA LYS A 178 -3.92 -15.28 -49.64
C LYS A 178 -3.70 -16.56 -48.82
N PHE A 179 -4.56 -16.80 -47.82
CA PHE A 179 -4.50 -17.93 -46.90
C PHE A 179 -5.91 -18.51 -46.66
N PRO A 180 -6.51 -19.19 -47.65
CA PRO A 180 -7.90 -19.65 -47.57
C PRO A 180 -8.18 -20.59 -46.38
N ASN A 181 -7.18 -21.33 -45.91
CA ASN A 181 -7.27 -22.22 -44.74
C ASN A 181 -6.37 -21.75 -43.58
N GLY A 182 -5.81 -20.54 -43.65
CA GLY A 182 -4.81 -20.07 -42.69
C GLY A 182 -5.38 -19.30 -41.51
N LEU A 183 -6.52 -18.64 -41.70
CA LEU A 183 -7.27 -17.93 -40.64
C LEU A 183 -8.73 -18.36 -40.66
N GLU A 184 -9.30 -18.54 -39.46
CA GLU A 184 -10.73 -18.71 -39.26
C GLU A 184 -11.23 -17.52 -38.43
N ILE A 185 -12.19 -16.77 -38.98
CA ILE A 185 -12.76 -15.56 -38.37
C ILE A 185 -14.25 -15.75 -38.23
N VAL A 186 -14.75 -15.72 -37.01
CA VAL A 186 -16.18 -15.80 -36.70
C VAL A 186 -16.60 -14.49 -36.06
N ALA A 187 -17.47 -13.74 -36.73
CA ALA A 187 -18.00 -12.47 -36.22
C ALA A 187 -18.72 -12.66 -34.87
N ALA A 188 -18.65 -11.65 -34.01
CA ALA A 188 -19.42 -11.65 -32.78
C ALA A 188 -20.92 -11.63 -33.08
N LYS A 189 -21.71 -12.41 -32.33
CA LYS A 189 -23.16 -12.59 -32.57
C LYS A 189 -23.98 -11.31 -32.49
N SER A 190 -23.46 -10.26 -31.84
CA SER A 190 -24.21 -9.03 -31.54
C SER A 190 -23.62 -7.76 -32.16
N GLY A 191 -22.68 -7.84 -33.12
CA GLY A 191 -22.07 -6.66 -33.76
C GLY A 191 -21.05 -5.89 -32.89
N ASP A 192 -21.29 -5.82 -31.58
CA ASP A 192 -20.49 -5.02 -30.62
C ASP A 192 -19.40 -5.83 -29.89
N GLY A 193 -18.93 -6.93 -30.48
CA GLY A 193 -17.97 -7.83 -29.83
C GLY A 193 -16.72 -8.09 -30.66
N PHE A 194 -15.61 -8.38 -29.98
CA PHE A 194 -14.40 -8.83 -30.63
C PHE A 194 -14.65 -10.13 -31.41
N PRO A 195 -14.25 -10.25 -32.69
CA PRO A 195 -14.46 -11.46 -33.45
C PRO A 195 -13.63 -12.61 -32.90
N ARG A 196 -14.16 -13.83 -32.97
CA ARG A 196 -13.36 -15.02 -32.65
C ARG A 196 -12.42 -15.29 -33.82
N LEU A 197 -11.14 -15.05 -33.59
CA LEU A 197 -10.07 -15.27 -34.57
C LEU A 197 -9.22 -16.48 -34.17
N ARG A 198 -8.98 -17.39 -35.12
CA ARG A 198 -8.12 -18.57 -34.97
C ARG A 198 -7.08 -18.56 -36.08
N ILE A 199 -5.81 -18.63 -35.69
CA ILE A 199 -4.69 -18.79 -36.61
C ILE A 199 -4.45 -20.30 -36.77
N LEU A 200 -4.66 -20.80 -37.98
CA LEU A 200 -4.57 -22.24 -38.29
C LEU A 200 -3.25 -22.59 -38.98
N GLN A 201 -2.58 -21.61 -39.59
CA GLN A 201 -1.29 -21.78 -40.26
C GLN A 201 -0.25 -20.78 -39.74
N PRO A 202 0.99 -21.21 -39.46
CA PRO A 202 2.06 -20.31 -38.97
C PRO A 202 2.35 -19.14 -39.91
N ASP A 203 2.40 -19.37 -41.22
CA ASP A 203 2.70 -18.34 -42.22
C ASP A 203 1.63 -17.25 -42.26
N ALA A 204 0.36 -17.64 -42.13
CA ALA A 204 -0.76 -16.70 -42.04
C ALA A 204 -0.69 -15.86 -40.75
N GLY A 205 -0.26 -16.47 -39.64
CA GLY A 205 -0.05 -15.77 -38.37
C GLY A 205 1.10 -14.76 -38.43
N ALA A 206 2.23 -15.14 -39.04
CA ALA A 206 3.37 -14.26 -39.21
C ALA A 206 3.03 -13.03 -40.08
N GLU A 207 2.32 -13.26 -41.19
CA GLU A 207 1.85 -12.17 -42.06
C GLU A 207 0.83 -11.27 -41.35
N LEU A 208 -0.11 -11.85 -40.59
CA LEU A 208 -1.10 -11.09 -39.81
C LEU A 208 -0.40 -10.16 -38.81
N LEU A 209 0.55 -10.70 -38.04
CA LEU A 209 1.32 -9.90 -37.08
C LEU A 209 2.12 -8.81 -37.78
N SER A 210 2.77 -9.11 -38.90
CA SER A 210 3.53 -8.10 -39.66
C SER A 210 2.65 -7.01 -40.23
N ALA A 211 1.46 -7.35 -40.74
CA ALA A 211 0.51 -6.39 -41.28
C ALA A 211 -0.10 -5.51 -40.17
N THR A 212 -0.46 -6.10 -39.02
CA THR A 212 -0.93 -5.35 -37.85
C THR A 212 0.16 -4.42 -37.31
N ALA A 213 1.41 -4.87 -37.23
CA ALA A 213 2.52 -4.02 -36.81
C ALA A 213 2.72 -2.84 -37.76
N ARG A 214 2.65 -3.08 -39.09
CA ARG A 214 2.74 -2.01 -40.10
C ARG A 214 1.62 -0.99 -39.94
N GLU A 215 0.38 -1.45 -39.80
CA GLU A 215 -0.80 -0.60 -39.59
C GLU A 215 -0.63 0.29 -38.34
N ILE A 216 -0.15 -0.29 -37.24
CA ILE A 216 0.13 0.46 -36.01
C ILE A 216 1.29 1.46 -36.20
N CYS A 217 2.35 1.09 -36.92
CA CYS A 217 3.47 1.99 -37.16
C CYS A 217 3.11 3.16 -38.09
N GLU A 218 2.20 2.95 -39.05
CA GLU A 218 1.77 3.97 -40.00
C GLU A 218 0.72 4.91 -39.42
N ASN A 219 -0.25 4.38 -38.66
CA ASN A 219 -1.41 5.13 -38.19
C ASN A 219 -1.38 5.46 -36.69
N GLY A 220 -0.47 4.85 -35.94
CA GLY A 220 -0.34 5.02 -34.50
C GLY A 220 -1.41 4.27 -33.70
N LEU A 221 -1.28 4.37 -32.38
CA LEU A 221 -2.31 4.06 -31.39
C LEU A 221 -2.54 5.35 -30.59
N PRO A 222 -3.71 5.52 -29.96
CA PRO A 222 -3.94 6.64 -29.05
C PRO A 222 -2.85 6.76 -27.98
#